data_AF-A0A8X6YAN8-F1
#
_entry.id   AF-A0A8X6YAN8-F1
#
_cell.length_a   1.000
_cell.length_b   1.000
_cell.length_c   1.000
_cell.angle_alpha   90.00
_cell.angle_beta   90.00
_cell.angle_gamma   90.00
#
_symmetry.space_group_name_H-M   'P 1'
#
loop_
_entity.id
_entity.type
_entity.pdbx_description
1 polymer ?
#
loop_
_entity_poly.entity_id
_entity_poly.type
_entity_poly.pdbx_seq_one_letter_code
_entity_poly.pdbx_strand_id
1 'polypeptide(L)'
;MVERLHRTLKQAIRCHDTKWTESLPVVLLGLRACIKGDLNASCTEMVFGKIIVLPGEFFEPSSQTLTDPSEFLLRLRETFRTFKPTPASCHSSKPALMSLLGSRD
;
A
#
# COMPACT_ATOMS: atom_id res chain seq x y z
N MET A 1 23.92 -3.08 -21.39
CA MET A 1 23.14 -2.73 -20.17
C MET A 1 21.64 -2.98 -20.37
N VAL A 2 21.04 -2.42 -21.42
CA VAL A 2 19.58 -2.51 -21.70
C VAL A 2 19.11 -3.95 -21.97
N GLU A 3 19.86 -4.72 -22.74
CA GLU A 3 19.48 -6.10 -23.07
C GLU A 3 19.41 -7.02 -21.84
N ARG A 4 20.35 -6.86 -20.90
CA ARG A 4 20.34 -7.61 -19.63
C ARG A 4 19.11 -7.23 -18.79
N LEU A 5 18.79 -5.93 -18.70
CA LEU A 5 17.59 -5.46 -18.01
C LEU A 5 16.32 -6.05 -18.62
N HIS A 6 16.18 -6.02 -19.96
CA HIS A 6 15.04 -6.62 -20.65
C HIS A 6 14.93 -8.13 -20.42
N ARG A 7 16.06 -8.85 -20.38
CA ARG A 7 16.05 -10.29 -20.09
C ARG A 7 15.54 -10.57 -18.68
N THR A 8 16.07 -9.86 -17.68
CA THR A 8 15.63 -10.00 -16.29
C THR A 8 14.16 -9.63 -16.13
N LEU A 9 13.70 -8.55 -16.77
CA LEU A 9 12.30 -8.14 -16.77
C LEU A 9 11.39 -9.23 -17.33
N LYS A 10 11.72 -9.77 -18.52
CA LYS A 10 10.93 -10.85 -19.13
C LYS A 10 10.90 -12.11 -18.26
N GLN A 11 12.02 -12.45 -17.64
CA GLN A 11 12.10 -13.61 -16.75
C GLN A 11 11.22 -13.42 -15.51
N ALA A 12 11.31 -12.26 -14.85
CA ALA A 12 10.48 -11.95 -13.68
C ALA A 12 8.98 -11.94 -14.00
N ILE A 13 8.59 -11.38 -15.15
CA ILE A 13 7.20 -11.43 -15.62
C ILE A 13 6.74 -12.89 -15.83
N ARG A 14 7.59 -13.76 -16.40
CA ARG A 14 7.25 -15.18 -16.60
C ARG A 14 7.14 -15.99 -15.32
N CYS A 15 7.71 -15.52 -14.20
CA CYS A 15 7.58 -16.19 -12.91
C CYS A 15 6.20 -15.96 -12.25
N HIS A 16 5.41 -15.00 -12.75
CA HIS A 16 4.05 -14.75 -12.27
C HIS A 16 3.02 -15.46 -13.14
N ASP A 17 2.05 -16.13 -12.51
CA ASP A 17 0.95 -16.85 -13.16
C ASP A 17 -0.23 -15.92 -13.57
N THR A 18 -0.13 -14.63 -13.27
CA THR A 18 -1.14 -13.62 -13.61
C THR A 18 -0.88 -12.98 -14.98
N LYS A 19 -1.86 -12.23 -15.49
CA LYS A 19 -1.66 -11.43 -16.71
C LYS A 19 -0.45 -10.52 -16.50
N TRP A 20 0.44 -10.46 -17.50
CA TRP A 20 1.67 -9.68 -17.40
C TRP A 20 1.44 -8.21 -17.06
N THR A 21 0.29 -7.63 -17.44
CA THR A 21 -0.09 -6.25 -17.11
C THR A 21 -0.36 -6.03 -15.62
N GLU A 22 -0.82 -7.06 -14.92
CA GLU A 22 -1.13 -7.01 -13.48
C GLU A 22 0.14 -7.23 -12.64
N SER A 23 1.07 -8.07 -13.11
CA SER A 23 2.35 -8.30 -12.44
C SER A 23 3.42 -7.24 -12.77
N LEU A 24 3.26 -6.49 -13.86
CA LEU A 24 4.24 -5.48 -14.29
C LEU A 24 4.59 -4.44 -13.22
N PRO A 25 3.62 -3.83 -12.49
CA PRO A 25 3.95 -2.82 -11.47
C PRO A 25 4.82 -3.39 -10.35
N VAL A 26 4.51 -4.61 -9.87
CA VAL A 26 5.26 -5.25 -8.78
C VAL A 26 6.65 -5.70 -9.24
N VAL A 27 6.76 -6.25 -10.45
CA VAL A 27 8.06 -6.63 -11.04
C VAL A 27 8.96 -5.41 -11.20
N LEU A 28 8.43 -4.30 -11.74
CA LEU A 28 9.19 -3.06 -11.90
C LEU A 28 9.59 -2.45 -10.55
N LEU A 29 8.72 -2.53 -9.54
CA LEU A 29 9.05 -2.09 -8.18
C LEU A 29 10.22 -2.88 -7.61
N GLY A 30 10.18 -4.22 -7.70
CA GLY A 30 11.26 -5.08 -7.24
C GLY A 30 12.58 -4.81 -7.95
N LEU A 31 12.56 -4.64 -9.28
CA LEU A 31 13.76 -4.31 -10.05
C LEU A 31 14.37 -2.95 -9.71
N ARG A 32 13.56 -1.98 -9.26
CA ARG A 32 14.05 -0.66 -8.86
C ARG A 32 14.65 -0.69 -7.45
N ALA A 33 14.01 -1.39 -6.53
CA ALA A 33 14.40 -1.47 -5.13
C ALA A 33 15.54 -2.47 -4.87
N CYS A 34 15.76 -3.45 -5.77
CA CYS A 34 16.84 -4.42 -5.62
C CYS A 34 18.21 -3.74 -5.64
N ILE A 35 19.05 -4.08 -4.65
CA ILE A 35 20.45 -3.64 -4.59
C ILE A 35 21.21 -4.32 -5.72
N LYS A 36 21.86 -3.52 -6.55
CA LYS A 36 22.71 -4.06 -7.61
C LYS A 36 24.14 -4.20 -7.08
N GLY A 37 24.60 -5.45 -6.93
CA GLY A 37 25.90 -5.77 -6.33
C GLY A 37 27.10 -5.07 -6.99
N ASP A 38 27.05 -4.80 -8.30
CA ASP A 38 28.11 -4.05 -8.99
C ASP A 38 28.25 -2.59 -8.50
N LEU A 39 27.16 -1.99 -8.02
CA LEU A 39 27.08 -0.58 -7.63
C LEU A 39 26.91 -0.38 -6.11
N ASN A 40 26.67 -1.46 -5.36
CA ASN A 40 26.29 -1.43 -3.94
C ASN A 40 25.15 -0.44 -3.61
N ALA A 41 24.27 -0.17 -4.59
CA ALA A 41 23.15 0.75 -4.48
C ALA A 41 21.96 0.24 -5.30
N SER A 42 20.75 0.65 -4.93
CA SER A 42 19.54 0.37 -5.74
C SER A 42 19.34 1.44 -6.82
N CYS A 43 18.61 1.11 -7.91
CA CYS A 43 18.33 2.11 -8.96
C CYS A 43 17.59 3.33 -8.39
N THR A 44 16.69 3.10 -7.45
CA THR A 44 15.92 4.18 -6.83
C THR A 44 16.75 5.02 -5.88
N GLU A 45 17.69 4.42 -5.15
CA GLU A 45 18.64 5.16 -4.33
C GLU A 45 19.55 6.06 -5.19
N MET A 46 20.00 5.56 -6.34
CA MET A 46 20.80 6.37 -7.27
C MET A 46 20.03 7.56 -7.87
N VAL A 47 18.72 7.41 -8.08
CA VAL A 47 17.88 8.47 -8.68
C VAL A 47 17.42 9.48 -7.63
N PHE A 48 17.02 9.01 -6.45
CA PHE A 48 16.40 9.85 -5.42
C PHE A 48 17.36 10.23 -4.28
N GLY A 49 18.58 9.70 -4.26
CA GLY A 49 19.58 9.92 -3.22
C GLY A 49 19.21 9.32 -1.85
N LYS A 50 18.17 8.49 -1.80
CA LYS A 50 17.69 7.85 -0.57
C LYS A 50 17.04 6.51 -0.87
N ILE A 51 17.10 5.62 0.10
CA ILE A 51 16.38 4.36 0.09
C ILE A 51 14.88 4.67 0.20
N ILE A 52 14.08 4.16 -0.72
CA ILE A 52 12.61 4.24 -0.64
C ILE A 52 12.10 3.11 0.25
N VAL A 53 11.21 3.46 1.16
CA VAL A 53 10.46 2.50 1.99
C VAL A 53 9.46 1.78 1.10
N LEU A 54 9.57 0.46 1.02
CA LEU A 54 8.58 -0.35 0.30
C LEU A 54 7.27 -0.42 1.09
N PRO A 55 6.11 -0.64 0.43
CA PRO A 55 4.83 -0.79 1.13
C PRO A 55 4.84 -1.87 2.23
N GLY A 56 5.65 -2.93 2.05
CA GLY A 56 5.82 -3.98 3.05
C GLY A 56 6.69 -3.61 4.25
N GLU A 57 7.51 -2.57 4.13
CA GLU A 57 8.36 -2.04 5.22
C GLU A 57 7.71 -0.90 5.99
N PHE A 58 6.51 -0.47 5.56
CA PHE A 58 5.77 0.59 6.25
C PHE A 58 5.28 0.16 7.63
N PHE A 59 5.07 -1.14 7.82
CA PHE A 59 4.63 -1.71 9.08
C PHE A 59 5.84 -2.31 9.80
N GLU A 60 6.01 -1.96 11.07
CA GLU A 60 6.97 -2.66 11.92
C GLU A 60 6.56 -4.14 12.04
N PRO A 61 7.48 -5.09 11.84
CA PRO A 61 7.17 -6.49 12.05
C PRO A 61 6.77 -6.69 13.51
N SER A 62 5.53 -7.08 13.76
CA SER A 62 5.08 -7.40 15.11
C SER A 62 5.83 -8.64 15.59
N SER A 63 6.58 -8.55 16.69
CA SER A 63 7.22 -9.70 17.36
C SER A 63 6.23 -10.75 17.88
N GLN A 64 4.93 -10.52 17.72
CA GLN A 64 3.85 -11.38 18.14
C GLN A 64 3.51 -12.34 17.00
N THR A 65 3.96 -13.58 17.11
CA THR A 65 3.43 -14.69 16.32
C THR A 65 1.99 -14.92 16.76
N LEU A 66 1.04 -14.41 15.99
CA LEU A 66 -0.37 -14.71 16.18
C LEU A 66 -0.63 -16.14 15.71
N THR A 67 -0.49 -17.07 16.64
CA THR A 67 -0.64 -18.51 16.42
C THR A 67 -2.11 -18.88 16.16
N ASP A 68 -3.07 -18.10 16.66
CA ASP A 68 -4.50 -18.35 16.52
C ASP A 68 -5.22 -17.19 15.78
N PRO A 69 -5.94 -17.47 14.67
CA PRO A 69 -6.72 -16.48 13.94
C PRO A 69 -7.84 -15.81 14.76
N SER A 70 -8.36 -16.46 15.81
CA SER A 70 -9.45 -15.90 16.62
C SER A 70 -8.95 -14.80 17.55
N GLU A 71 -7.75 -14.97 18.13
CA GLU A 71 -7.07 -13.92 18.91
C GLU A 71 -6.83 -12.65 18.07
N PHE A 72 -6.47 -12.81 16.79
CA PHE A 72 -6.31 -11.70 15.87
C PHE A 72 -7.58 -10.86 15.76
N LEU A 73 -8.70 -11.54 15.49
CA LEU A 73 -9.99 -10.90 15.26
C LEU A 73 -10.52 -10.22 16.52
N LEU A 74 -10.27 -10.80 17.69
CA LEU A 74 -10.64 -10.18 18.97
C LEU A 74 -9.88 -8.88 19.19
N ARG A 75 -8.55 -8.88 19.02
CA ARG A 75 -7.73 -7.65 19.11
C ARG A 75 -8.12 -6.61 18.08
N LEU A 76 -8.32 -7.03 16.83
CA LEU A 76 -8.74 -6.14 15.76
C LEU A 76 -10.06 -5.44 16.14
N ARG A 77 -11.05 -6.20 16.59
CA ARG A 77 -12.37 -5.68 17.00
C ARG A 77 -12.28 -4.71 18.16
N GLU A 78 -11.45 -5.00 19.17
CA GLU A 78 -11.23 -4.12 20.31
C GLU A 78 -10.54 -2.81 19.90
N THR A 79 -9.54 -2.90 19.01
CA THR A 79 -8.85 -1.73 18.47
C THR A 79 -9.82 -0.84 17.68
N PHE A 80 -10.61 -1.43 16.77
CA PHE A 80 -11.63 -0.70 15.99
C PHE A 80 -12.75 -0.10 16.83
N ARG A 81 -13.06 -0.66 18.00
CA ARG A 81 -14.00 -0.04 18.96
C ARG A 81 -13.44 1.21 19.62
N THR A 82 -12.11 1.30 19.73
CA THR A 82 -11.42 2.43 20.37
C THR A 82 -11.20 3.58 19.37
N PHE A 83 -11.10 3.27 18.08
CA PHE A 83 -11.04 4.28 17.03
C PHE A 83 -12.37 5.05 16.94
N LYS A 84 -12.31 6.36 17.18
CA LYS A 84 -13.41 7.26 16.85
C LYS A 84 -13.32 7.65 15.38
N PRO A 85 -14.41 7.55 14.60
CA PRO A 85 -14.42 8.05 13.23
C PRO A 85 -14.11 9.54 13.23
N THR A 86 -13.06 9.95 12.53
CA THR A 86 -12.86 11.35 12.20
C THR A 86 -13.97 11.74 11.21
N PRO A 87 -14.71 12.84 11.45
CA PRO A 87 -15.72 13.29 10.49
C PRO A 87 -15.05 13.49 9.14
N ALA A 88 -15.52 12.75 8.13
CA ALA A 88 -15.06 12.93 6.77
C ALA A 88 -15.40 14.35 6.31
N SER A 89 -14.48 15.00 5.60
CA SER A 89 -14.77 16.28 4.95
C SER A 89 -15.83 16.06 3.87
N CYS A 90 -17.10 16.31 4.24
CA CYS A 90 -18.23 16.25 3.30
C CYS A 90 -18.17 17.45 2.35
N HIS A 91 -17.49 17.30 1.22
CA HIS A 91 -17.49 18.30 0.14
C HIS A 91 -18.80 18.32 -0.68
N SER A 92 -19.77 17.47 -0.35
CA SER A 92 -21.12 17.51 -0.93
C SER A 92 -21.96 18.56 -0.21
N SER A 93 -21.71 19.84 -0.51
CA SER A 93 -22.68 20.90 -0.20
C SER A 93 -23.86 20.78 -1.16
N LYS A 94 -24.91 20.09 -0.72
CA LYS A 94 -26.27 20.45 -1.13
C LYS A 94 -26.95 20.96 0.14
N PRO A 95 -27.39 22.24 0.19
CA PRO A 95 -28.13 22.71 1.35
C PRO A 95 -29.45 21.94 1.39
N ALA A 96 -29.61 21.13 2.43
CA ALA A 96 -30.90 20.58 2.80
C ALA A 96 -31.79 21.77 3.15
N LEU A 97 -32.76 22.03 2.28
CA LEU A 97 -33.83 23.01 2.47
C LEU A 97 -34.71 22.49 3.62
N MET A 98 -34.26 22.68 4.84
CA MET A 98 -35.00 22.38 6.06
C MET A 98 -35.20 23.68 6.84
N SER A 99 -35.88 24.62 6.20
CA SER A 99 -36.42 25.81 6.83
C SER A 99 -37.79 26.13 6.23
N LEU A 100 -38.77 25.25 6.45
CA LEU A 100 -40.19 25.60 6.42
C LEU A 100 -41.01 24.40 6.87
N LEU A 101 -41.55 24.55 8.08
CA LEU A 101 -42.78 23.98 8.66
C LEU A 101 -42.55 23.53 10.11
N GLY A 102 -42.25 24.54 10.93
CA GLY A 102 -42.36 24.49 12.37
C GLY A 102 -42.90 25.83 12.85
N SER A 103 -44.18 26.11 12.56
CA SER A 103 -45.01 27.11 13.26
C SER A 103 -46.35 27.26 12.54
N ARG A 104 -47.41 26.65 13.08
CA ARG A 104 -48.49 27.37 13.77
C ARG A 104 -49.67 26.42 14.04
N ASP A 105 -50.28 26.69 15.18
CA ASP A 105 -51.58 26.26 15.69
C ASP A 105 -52.65 25.95 14.64
#